data_AF-X1G9S3-F1
#
_entry.id   AF-X1G9S3-F1
#
_cell.length_a   1.000
_cell.length_b   1.000
_cell.length_c   1.000
_cell.angle_alpha   90.00
_cell.angle_beta   90.00
_cell.angle_gamma   90.00
#
_symmetry.space_group_name_H-M   'P 1'
#
loop_
_entity.id
_entity.type
_entity.pdbx_description
1 polymer ?
#
loop_
_entity_poly.entity_id
_entity_poly.type
_entity_poly.pdbx_seq_one_letter_code
_entity_poly.pdbx_strand_id
1 'polypeptide(L)'
;MTSKKISQLLVDRPRMQNYLDGIFYLEFSCLQMRKVCELFAFATLIANRKLYEKIRKDFHKDWNFKRILNVVEKVNPKYFPEPLTLIENEEGKKNNFEGIKNDFLLRSDLEKIYSECCDYVHAQNHYKDIDNFYPKNYKEFLPWKKKLLDWKDRFIRLL
;
A
#
# COMPACT_ATOMS: atom_id res chain seq x y z
N MET A 1 -28.26 18.24 21.42
CA MET A 1 -27.10 17.36 21.16
C MET A 1 -26.43 17.84 19.88
N THR A 2 -25.29 18.52 20.00
CA THR A 2 -24.62 19.21 18.89
C THR A 2 -23.59 18.32 18.19
N SER A 3 -23.54 18.44 16.87
CA SER A 3 -22.66 17.75 15.89
C SER A 3 -21.19 17.54 16.33
N LYS A 4 -20.66 18.42 17.19
CA LYS A 4 -19.31 18.33 17.78
C LYS A 4 -19.03 17.07 18.62
N LYS A 5 -20.04 16.39 19.16
CA LYS A 5 -19.84 15.14 19.93
C LYS A 5 -19.66 13.91 19.04
N ILE A 6 -20.18 13.92 17.81
CA ILE A 6 -20.06 12.80 16.86
C ILE A 6 -18.64 12.78 16.26
N SER A 7 -18.03 13.94 16.03
CA SER A 7 -16.64 14.04 15.59
C SER A 7 -15.62 13.58 16.64
N GLN A 8 -15.97 13.64 17.93
CA GLN A 8 -15.11 13.14 19.00
C GLN A 8 -15.13 11.60 19.10
N LEU A 9 -16.29 10.98 18.79
CA LEU A 9 -16.49 9.53 18.84
C LEU A 9 -15.83 8.77 17.68
N LEU A 10 -15.49 9.45 16.57
CA LEU A 10 -14.80 8.86 15.42
C LEU A 10 -13.27 9.01 15.47
N VAL A 11 -12.73 9.65 16.52
CA VAL A 11 -11.28 9.88 16.69
C VAL A 11 -10.71 9.23 17.96
N ASP A 12 -11.51 8.47 18.72
CA ASP A 12 -10.94 7.50 19.66
C ASP A 12 -10.57 6.23 18.88
N ARG A 13 -9.50 6.34 18.09
CA ARG A 13 -8.73 5.15 17.69
C ARG A 13 -8.44 4.41 18.99
N PRO A 14 -8.65 3.08 19.07
CA PRO A 14 -8.36 2.34 20.29
C PRO A 14 -6.95 2.73 20.71
N ARG A 15 -6.83 3.38 21.88
CA ARG A 15 -5.53 3.60 22.50
C ARG A 15 -4.97 2.19 22.60
N MET A 16 -3.89 1.89 21.89
CA MET A 16 -3.21 0.61 22.04
C MET A 16 -2.57 0.62 23.41
N GLN A 17 -3.40 0.48 24.44
CA GLN A 17 -2.98 0.57 25.82
C GLN A 17 -2.28 -0.74 26.21
N ASN A 18 -2.60 -1.85 25.51
CA ASN A 18 -1.96 -3.15 25.68
C ASN A 18 -1.11 -3.50 24.45
N TYR A 19 0.11 -4.01 24.69
CA TYR A 19 1.07 -4.42 23.67
C TYR A 19 0.51 -5.43 22.66
N LEU A 20 -0.32 -6.37 23.13
CA LEU A 20 -0.96 -7.39 22.29
C LEU A 20 -1.88 -6.77 21.23
N ASP A 21 -2.68 -5.76 21.59
CA ASP A 21 -3.54 -5.02 20.65
C ASP A 21 -2.70 -4.38 19.53
N GLY A 22 -1.47 -4.00 19.87
CA GLY A 22 -0.51 -3.47 18.91
C GLY A 22 0.04 -4.46 17.91
N ILE A 23 0.32 -5.67 18.35
CA ILE A 23 0.78 -6.74 17.46
C ILE A 23 -0.34 -7.09 16.47
N PHE A 24 -1.57 -7.31 16.96
CA PHE A 24 -2.71 -7.63 16.09
C PHE A 24 -3.02 -6.50 15.11
N TYR A 25 -2.96 -5.25 15.57
CA TYR A 25 -3.12 -4.10 14.68
C TYR A 25 -2.04 -4.05 13.60
N LEU A 26 -0.77 -4.34 13.95
CA LEU A 26 0.33 -4.35 12.99
C LEU A 26 0.17 -5.47 11.96
N GLU A 27 -0.12 -6.69 12.41
CA GLU A 27 -0.32 -7.85 11.54
C GLU A 27 -1.48 -7.59 10.58
N PHE A 28 -2.62 -7.13 11.10
CA PHE A 28 -3.77 -6.76 10.29
C PHE A 28 -3.43 -5.67 9.27
N SER A 29 -2.72 -4.62 9.69
CA SER A 29 -2.31 -3.54 8.79
C SER A 29 -1.39 -4.04 7.68
N CYS A 30 -0.41 -4.89 8.00
CA CYS A 30 0.48 -5.52 7.02
C CYS A 30 -0.30 -6.40 6.03
N LEU A 31 -1.27 -7.20 6.51
CA LEU A 31 -2.16 -7.99 5.65
C LEU A 31 -2.98 -7.12 4.70
N GLN A 32 -3.56 -6.02 5.19
CA GLN A 32 -4.33 -5.10 4.34
C GLN A 32 -3.44 -4.40 3.31
N MET A 33 -2.24 -3.95 3.69
CA MET A 33 -1.30 -3.33 2.75
C MET A 33 -0.88 -4.31 1.63
N ARG A 34 -0.66 -5.60 1.95
CA ARG A 34 -0.40 -6.63 0.94
C ARG A 34 -1.58 -6.82 -0.01
N LYS A 35 -2.80 -6.89 0.52
CA LYS A 35 -4.02 -6.97 -0.31
C LYS A 35 -4.14 -5.77 -1.25
N VAL A 36 -3.84 -4.56 -0.78
CA VAL A 36 -3.83 -3.35 -1.63
C VAL A 36 -2.80 -3.48 -2.76
N CYS A 37 -1.60 -3.98 -2.47
CA CYS A 37 -0.58 -4.22 -3.51
C CYS A 37 -1.05 -5.27 -4.54
N GLU A 38 -1.64 -6.38 -4.08
CA GLU A 38 -2.17 -7.43 -4.97
C GLU A 38 -3.33 -6.93 -5.82
N LEU A 39 -4.27 -6.17 -5.23
CA LEU A 39 -5.36 -5.52 -5.95
C LEU A 39 -4.84 -4.55 -7.01
N PHE A 40 -3.80 -3.78 -6.70
CA PHE A 40 -3.15 -2.91 -7.68
C PHE A 40 -2.61 -3.72 -8.88
N ALA A 41 -1.87 -4.81 -8.62
CA ALA A 41 -1.35 -5.67 -9.68
C ALA A 41 -2.46 -6.30 -10.53
N PHE A 42 -3.55 -6.76 -9.90
CA PHE A 42 -4.71 -7.29 -10.61
C PHE A 42 -5.44 -6.22 -11.43
N ALA A 43 -5.60 -5.01 -10.90
CA ALA A 43 -6.19 -3.90 -11.63
C ALA A 43 -5.39 -3.61 -12.91
N THR A 44 -4.06 -3.60 -12.82
CA THR A 44 -3.21 -3.43 -14.00
C THR A 44 -3.33 -4.58 -14.99
N LEU A 45 -3.42 -5.82 -14.51
CA LEU A 45 -3.62 -7.00 -15.36
C LEU A 45 -4.95 -6.92 -16.11
N ILE A 46 -6.03 -6.53 -15.44
CA ILE A 46 -7.37 -6.37 -16.04
C ILE A 46 -7.35 -5.25 -17.08
N ALA A 47 -6.74 -4.11 -16.78
CA ALA A 47 -6.62 -2.98 -17.71
C ALA A 47 -5.88 -3.37 -19.01
N ASN A 48 -4.95 -4.33 -18.95
CA ASN A 48 -4.14 -4.79 -20.09
C ASN A 48 -4.51 -6.21 -20.55
N ARG A 49 -5.72 -6.71 -20.20
CA ARG A 49 -6.11 -8.11 -20.35
C ARG A 49 -5.84 -8.70 -21.74
N LYS A 50 -6.29 -8.04 -22.81
CA LYS A 50 -6.16 -8.54 -24.20
C LYS A 50 -4.69 -8.76 -24.62
N LEU A 51 -3.77 -7.96 -24.10
CA LEU A 51 -2.34 -8.09 -24.39
C LEU A 51 -1.71 -9.16 -23.49
N TYR A 52 -2.10 -9.19 -22.21
CA TYR A 52 -1.61 -10.17 -21.24
C TYR A 52 -2.00 -11.61 -21.61
N GLU A 53 -3.23 -11.82 -22.09
CA GLU A 53 -3.76 -13.12 -22.57
C GLU A 53 -2.91 -13.74 -23.67
N LYS A 54 -2.29 -12.91 -24.52
CA LYS A 54 -1.42 -13.38 -25.63
C LYS A 54 -0.10 -13.94 -25.13
N ILE A 55 0.39 -13.47 -23.97
CA ILE A 55 1.69 -13.85 -23.42
C ILE A 55 1.56 -15.02 -22.46
N ARG A 56 0.44 -15.10 -21.71
CA ARG A 56 0.24 -16.15 -20.71
C ARG A 56 -1.19 -16.69 -20.76
N LYS A 57 -1.32 -17.92 -21.27
CA LYS A 57 -2.61 -18.64 -21.32
C LYS A 57 -3.24 -18.86 -19.93
N ASP A 58 -2.40 -19.10 -18.92
CA ASP A 58 -2.81 -19.31 -17.52
C ASP A 58 -2.73 -18.04 -16.65
N PHE A 59 -3.03 -16.86 -17.21
CA PHE A 59 -2.98 -15.60 -16.46
C PHE A 59 -3.91 -15.59 -15.23
N HIS A 60 -5.03 -16.31 -15.28
CA HIS A 60 -5.98 -16.45 -14.17
C HIS A 60 -5.38 -17.18 -12.95
N LYS A 61 -4.24 -17.87 -13.09
CA LYS A 61 -3.50 -18.53 -11.99
C LYS A 61 -2.41 -17.64 -11.39
N ASP A 62 -2.24 -16.42 -11.89
CA ASP A 62 -1.28 -15.49 -11.32
C ASP A 62 -1.79 -14.92 -10.02
N TRP A 63 -1.01 -15.11 -8.95
CA TRP A 63 -1.25 -14.55 -7.62
C TRP A 63 -0.04 -13.78 -7.10
N ASN A 64 1.14 -14.03 -7.66
CA ASN A 64 2.38 -13.42 -7.20
C ASN A 64 2.49 -11.98 -7.73
N PHE A 65 2.41 -11.02 -6.81
CA PHE A 65 2.50 -9.59 -7.08
C PHE A 65 3.67 -9.21 -8.01
N LYS A 66 4.90 -9.59 -7.65
CA LYS A 66 6.11 -9.25 -8.42
C LYS A 66 6.08 -9.83 -9.83
N ARG A 67 5.63 -11.09 -9.95
CA ARG A 67 5.51 -11.75 -11.27
C ARG A 67 4.54 -11.02 -12.18
N ILE A 68 3.37 -10.62 -11.65
CA ILE A 68 2.36 -9.89 -12.42
C ILE A 68 2.95 -8.57 -12.92
N LEU A 69 3.53 -7.76 -12.04
CA LEU A 69 4.09 -6.46 -12.41
C LEU A 69 5.19 -6.58 -13.48
N ASN A 70 6.09 -7.54 -13.34
CA ASN A 70 7.16 -7.76 -14.32
C ASN A 70 6.64 -8.16 -15.71
N VAL A 71 5.53 -8.91 -15.78
CA VAL A 71 4.92 -9.26 -17.07
C VAL A 71 4.17 -8.06 -17.63
N VAL A 72 3.41 -7.33 -16.80
CA VAL A 72 2.66 -6.16 -17.27
C VAL A 72 3.59 -5.05 -17.75
N GLU A 73 4.72 -4.81 -17.08
CA GLU A 73 5.71 -3.83 -17.53
C GLU A 73 6.24 -4.11 -18.93
N LYS A 74 6.50 -5.39 -19.26
CA LYS A 74 6.94 -5.79 -20.60
C LYS A 74 5.89 -5.52 -21.66
N VAL A 75 4.62 -5.57 -21.29
CA VAL A 75 3.48 -5.33 -22.17
C VAL A 75 3.19 -3.85 -22.34
N ASN A 76 3.21 -3.13 -21.23
CA ASN A 76 2.88 -1.73 -21.14
C ASN A 76 3.87 -1.07 -20.18
N PRO A 77 4.94 -0.44 -20.69
CA PRO A 77 5.93 0.24 -19.85
C PRO A 77 5.35 1.40 -19.03
N LYS A 78 4.20 1.97 -19.46
CA LYS A 78 3.49 3.06 -18.78
C LYS A 78 2.27 2.56 -17.99
N TYR A 79 2.32 1.34 -17.49
CA TYR A 79 1.22 0.76 -16.72
C TYR A 79 1.04 1.41 -15.34
N PHE A 80 2.12 1.94 -14.78
CA PHE A 80 2.13 2.51 -13.44
C PHE A 80 1.53 3.92 -13.49
N PRO A 81 0.62 4.29 -12.58
CA PRO A 81 0.00 5.62 -12.61
C PRO A 81 1.03 6.75 -12.48
N GLU A 82 0.76 7.83 -13.20
CA GLU A 82 1.47 9.10 -13.03
C GLU A 82 0.58 10.03 -12.19
N PRO A 83 1.05 10.51 -11.03
CA PRO A 83 0.25 11.34 -10.15
C PRO A 83 0.07 12.74 -10.71
N LEU A 84 -1.17 13.24 -10.71
CA LEU A 84 -1.54 14.55 -11.24
C LEU A 84 -2.23 15.39 -10.17
N THR A 85 -2.02 16.71 -10.21
CA THR A 85 -2.78 17.68 -9.41
C THR A 85 -3.45 18.72 -10.30
N LEU A 86 -4.62 19.20 -9.87
CA LEU A 86 -5.36 20.26 -10.54
C LEU A 86 -4.72 21.61 -10.23
N ILE A 87 -4.46 22.39 -11.29
CA ILE A 87 -4.00 23.78 -11.21
C ILE A 87 -5.03 24.72 -11.81
N GLU A 88 -5.05 25.94 -11.28
CA GLU A 88 -5.87 27.03 -11.80
C GLU A 88 -5.22 27.61 -13.06
N ASN A 89 -6.03 27.86 -14.09
CA ASN A 89 -5.59 28.63 -15.23
C ASN A 89 -5.56 30.14 -14.89
N GLU A 90 -5.08 30.97 -15.82
CA GLU A 90 -5.00 32.43 -15.66
C GLU A 90 -6.38 33.09 -15.39
N GLU A 91 -7.48 32.38 -15.67
CA GLU A 91 -8.86 32.81 -15.43
C GLU A 91 -9.45 32.28 -14.09
N GLY A 92 -8.64 31.62 -13.25
CA GLY A 92 -9.07 31.05 -11.97
C GLY A 92 -9.92 29.77 -12.07
N LYS A 93 -10.02 29.14 -13.25
CA LYS A 93 -10.69 27.85 -13.45
C LYS A 93 -9.71 26.70 -13.25
N LYS A 94 -10.11 25.69 -12.48
CA LYS A 94 -9.35 24.44 -12.26
C LYS A 94 -9.59 23.45 -13.38
N ASN A 95 -9.03 23.71 -14.56
CA ASN A 95 -9.17 22.85 -15.74
C ASN A 95 -7.83 22.32 -16.27
N ASN A 96 -6.71 22.70 -15.66
CA ASN A 96 -5.37 22.26 -16.05
C ASN A 96 -4.83 21.25 -15.03
N PHE A 97 -3.98 20.32 -15.48
CA PHE A 97 -3.32 19.33 -14.64
C PHE A 97 -1.80 19.49 -14.74
N GLU A 98 -1.11 19.33 -13.61
CA GLU A 98 0.35 19.23 -13.56
C GLU A 98 0.78 17.93 -12.88
N GLY A 99 1.92 17.39 -13.30
CA GLY A 99 2.50 16.20 -12.69
C GLY A 99 3.08 16.49 -11.31
N ILE A 100 2.69 15.68 -10.32
CA ILE A 100 3.30 15.72 -8.99
C ILE A 100 4.71 15.15 -9.10
N LYS A 101 5.72 15.93 -8.70
CA LYS A 101 7.13 15.53 -8.87
C LYS A 101 7.70 14.72 -7.71
N ASN A 102 7.13 14.84 -6.51
CA ASN A 102 7.66 14.24 -5.27
C ASN A 102 6.53 13.71 -4.38
N ASP A 103 6.87 12.90 -3.37
CA ASP A 103 5.97 12.49 -2.29
C ASP A 103 4.77 11.62 -2.72
N PHE A 104 5.00 10.71 -3.67
CA PHE A 104 4.07 9.66 -4.08
C PHE A 104 4.79 8.31 -4.11
N LEU A 105 4.05 7.20 -4.24
CA LEU A 105 4.66 5.88 -4.34
C LEU A 105 5.23 5.60 -5.72
N LEU A 106 6.45 5.10 -5.77
CA LEU A 106 7.04 4.49 -6.95
C LEU A 106 6.73 3.00 -7.00
N ARG A 107 6.95 2.39 -8.17
CA ARG A 107 6.88 0.94 -8.34
C ARG A 107 7.77 0.17 -7.36
N SER A 108 8.99 0.65 -7.14
CA SER A 108 9.93 0.08 -6.17
C SER A 108 9.43 0.17 -4.73
N ASP A 109 8.65 1.22 -4.38
CA ASP A 109 8.04 1.32 -3.06
C ASP A 109 6.97 0.25 -2.86
N LEU A 110 6.14 -0.06 -3.87
CA LEU A 110 5.15 -1.14 -3.74
C LEU A 110 5.80 -2.51 -3.53
N GLU A 111 6.90 -2.79 -4.23
CA GLU A 111 7.65 -4.04 -4.00
C GLU A 111 8.23 -4.11 -2.60
N LYS A 112 8.72 -2.98 -2.08
CA LYS A 112 9.23 -2.87 -0.70
C LYS A 112 8.11 -3.08 0.31
N ILE A 113 6.97 -2.41 0.16
CA ILE A 113 5.79 -2.56 1.01
C ILE A 113 5.35 -4.03 1.03
N TYR A 114 5.21 -4.63 -0.16
CA TYR A 114 4.78 -6.02 -0.28
C TYR A 114 5.73 -6.96 0.46
N SER A 115 7.05 -6.80 0.27
CA SER A 115 8.07 -7.65 0.89
C SER A 115 8.12 -7.49 2.41
N GLU A 116 8.24 -6.25 2.90
CA GLU A 116 8.40 -6.00 4.33
C GLU A 116 7.15 -6.36 5.14
N CYS A 117 5.95 -6.15 4.58
CA CYS A 117 4.71 -6.63 5.19
C CYS A 117 4.61 -8.18 5.14
N CYS A 118 5.16 -8.81 4.10
CA CYS A 118 5.18 -10.26 3.95
C CYS A 118 6.05 -10.92 5.02
N ASP A 119 7.23 -10.35 5.25
CA ASP A 119 8.12 -10.80 6.30
C ASP A 119 7.37 -10.76 7.64
N TYR A 120 6.69 -9.65 7.97
CA TYR A 120 6.01 -9.48 9.26
C TYR A 120 4.90 -10.52 9.52
N VAL A 121 4.15 -10.85 8.46
CA VAL A 121 2.99 -11.75 8.52
C VAL A 121 3.38 -13.22 8.57
N HIS A 122 4.52 -13.60 8.00
CA HIS A 122 4.90 -15.01 7.96
C HIS A 122 5.22 -15.55 9.34
N ALA A 123 4.68 -16.76 9.62
CA ALA A 123 5.13 -17.55 10.74
C ALA A 123 6.64 -17.77 10.64
N GLN A 124 7.35 -17.42 11.69
CA GLN A 124 8.81 -17.49 11.69
C GLN A 124 9.27 -18.92 11.91
N ASN A 125 10.38 -19.26 11.28
CA ASN A 125 11.06 -20.51 11.56
C ASN A 125 11.76 -20.38 12.92
N HIS A 126 11.34 -21.18 13.91
CA HIS A 126 11.91 -21.14 15.26
C HIS A 126 13.40 -21.52 15.34
N TYR A 127 13.99 -22.05 14.27
CA TYR A 127 15.43 -22.33 14.16
C TYR A 127 16.24 -21.16 13.54
N LYS A 128 15.58 -20.09 13.08
CA LYS A 128 16.23 -18.83 12.71
C LYS A 128 16.13 -17.87 13.89
N ASP A 129 17.17 -17.07 14.06
CA ASP A 129 17.30 -16.07 15.13
C ASP A 129 16.02 -15.22 15.26
N ILE A 130 15.23 -15.47 16.31
CA ILE A 130 13.88 -14.89 16.50
C ILE A 130 13.96 -13.50 17.14
N ASP A 131 15.14 -13.13 17.65
CA ASP A 131 15.30 -12.04 18.61
C ASP A 131 14.99 -10.64 18.07
N ASN A 132 14.83 -10.44 16.76
CA ASN A 132 14.73 -9.10 16.17
C ASN A 132 13.50 -8.85 15.30
N PHE A 133 12.52 -9.76 15.28
CA PHE A 133 11.50 -9.70 14.24
C PHE A 133 10.22 -8.95 14.62
N TYR A 134 9.67 -9.22 15.80
CA TYR A 134 8.49 -8.51 16.29
C TYR A 134 8.90 -7.35 17.19
N PRO A 135 8.26 -6.17 17.06
CA PRO A 135 8.41 -5.11 18.05
C PRO A 135 8.14 -5.70 19.43
N LYS A 136 9.08 -5.63 20.36
CA LYS A 136 8.96 -6.24 21.70
C LYS A 136 8.13 -5.40 22.68
N ASN A 137 7.86 -4.15 22.31
CA ASN A 137 7.12 -3.19 23.11
C ASN A 137 6.49 -2.10 22.22
N TYR A 138 5.69 -1.23 22.86
CA TYR A 138 5.02 -0.13 22.17
C TYR A 138 6.01 0.86 21.50
N LYS A 139 7.19 1.10 22.08
CA LYS A 139 8.17 2.03 21.50
C LYS A 139 8.72 1.51 20.18
N GLU A 140 8.99 0.22 20.09
CA GLU A 140 9.43 -0.45 18.86
C GLU A 140 8.31 -0.53 17.80
N PHE A 141 7.04 -0.47 18.22
CA PHE A 141 5.90 -0.41 17.30
C PHE A 141 5.70 0.97 16.65
N LEU A 142 6.06 2.07 17.33
CA LEU A 142 5.85 3.43 16.82
C LEU A 142 6.46 3.69 15.43
N PRO A 143 7.70 3.27 15.12
CA PRO A 143 8.27 3.38 13.78
C PRO A 143 7.44 2.69 12.71
N TRP A 144 6.92 1.49 12.99
CA TRP A 144 6.07 0.74 12.07
C TRP A 144 4.75 1.45 11.81
N LYS A 145 4.09 1.96 12.86
CA LYS A 145 2.88 2.77 12.71
C LYS A 145 3.12 3.99 11.82
N LYS A 146 4.21 4.73 12.04
CA LYS A 146 4.56 5.90 11.22
C LYS A 146 4.76 5.49 9.76
N LYS A 147 5.48 4.39 9.53
CA LYS A 147 5.79 3.86 8.20
C LYS A 147 4.53 3.41 7.44
N LEU A 148 3.62 2.70 8.10
CA LEU A 148 2.33 2.31 7.51
C LEU A 148 1.46 3.52 7.14
N LEU A 149 1.44 4.54 8.00
CA LEU A 149 0.71 5.78 7.72
C LEU A 149 1.32 6.54 6.53
N ASP A 150 2.65 6.65 6.48
CA ASP A 150 3.39 7.24 5.36
C ASP A 150 3.07 6.53 4.04
N TRP A 151 3.15 5.20 4.02
CA TRP A 151 2.81 4.42 2.84
C TRP A 151 1.36 4.60 2.41
N LYS A 152 0.41 4.60 3.35
CA LYS A 152 -1.00 4.86 3.06
C LYS A 152 -1.18 6.25 2.42
N ASP A 153 -0.53 7.28 2.97
CA ASP A 153 -0.66 8.65 2.48
C ASP A 153 -0.04 8.82 1.09
N ARG A 154 1.14 8.23 0.86
CA ARG A 154 1.81 8.21 -0.45
C ARG A 154 1.01 7.40 -1.49
N PHE A 155 0.31 6.34 -1.07
CA PHE A 155 -0.59 5.58 -1.96
C PHE A 155 -1.81 6.41 -2.37
N ILE A 156 -2.41 7.14 -1.43
CA ILE A 156 -3.54 8.03 -1.74
C ILE A 156 -3.14 9.11 -2.73
N ARG A 157 -1.91 9.65 -2.64
CA ARG A 157 -1.40 10.66 -3.58
C ARG A 157 -1.05 10.12 -4.97
N LEU A 158 -0.90 8.80 -5.09
CA LEU A 158 -0.67 8.15 -6.38
C LEU A 158 -1.97 8.00 -7.18
N LEU A 159 -3.11 7.86 -6.50
CA LEU A 159 -4.44 7.72 -7.09
C LEU A 159 -5.09 9.08 -7.35
#